data_AF-A0A8S2TTS9-F1
#
_entry.id   AF-A0A8S2TTS9-F1
#
_cell.length_a   1.000
_cell.length_b   1.000
_cell.length_c   1.000
_cell.angle_alpha   90.00
_cell.angle_beta   90.00
_cell.angle_gamma   90.00
#
_symmetry.space_group_name_H-M   'P 1'
#
loop_
_entity.id
_entity.type
_entity.pdbx_description
1 polymer ?
#
loop_
_entity_poly.entity_id
_entity_poly.type
_entity_poly.pdbx_seq_one_letter_code
_entity_poly.pdbx_strand_id
1 'polypeptide(L)'
;MMPKRETVQLAYLYFIPKPHKARTPLRPILSSMNMPTTGISKFLDKLIRPIFDKHARSTTIIGGVDLIHRLEAYTTNGHHIPNKLIC
;
A
#
# COMPACT_ATOMS: atom_id res chain seq x y z
N MET A 1 -3.38 -19.36 -4.89
CA MET A 1 -4.43 -20.32 -4.50
C MET A 1 -5.78 -19.64 -4.74
N MET A 2 -6.62 -20.18 -5.62
CA MET A 2 -7.99 -19.69 -5.78
C MET A 2 -8.78 -20.00 -4.49
N PRO A 3 -9.62 -19.07 -4.01
CA PRO A 3 -10.48 -19.35 -2.87
C PRO A 3 -11.44 -20.49 -3.21
N LYS A 4 -11.71 -21.39 -2.25
CA LYS A 4 -12.70 -22.46 -2.42
C LYS A 4 -14.07 -21.81 -2.60
N ARG A 5 -14.89 -22.29 -3.55
CA ARG A 5 -16.21 -21.70 -3.86
C ARG A 5 -17.09 -21.49 -2.63
N GLU A 6 -17.06 -22.44 -1.68
CA GLU A 6 -17.80 -22.42 -0.42
C GLU A 6 -17.35 -21.33 0.57
N THR A 7 -16.13 -20.81 0.38
CA THR A 7 -15.52 -19.81 1.27
C THR A 7 -15.53 -18.39 0.69
N VAL A 8 -15.97 -18.25 -0.57
CA VAL A 8 -16.01 -16.94 -1.25
C VAL A 8 -17.05 -16.07 -0.59
N GLN A 9 -16.66 -14.84 -0.22
CA GLN A 9 -17.55 -13.85 0.37
C GLN A 9 -17.45 -12.54 -0.41
N LEU A 10 -18.58 -11.82 -0.50
CA LEU A 10 -18.57 -10.43 -0.96
C LEU A 10 -17.95 -9.54 0.12
N ALA A 11 -17.33 -8.44 -0.31
CA ALA A 11 -16.86 -7.45 0.64
C ALA A 11 -18.05 -6.85 1.40
N TYR A 12 -17.92 -6.68 2.71
CA TYR A 12 -18.97 -6.12 3.55
C TYR A 12 -18.43 -5.02 4.45
N LEU A 13 -19.24 -3.98 4.63
CA LEU A 13 -18.94 -2.86 5.50
C LEU A 13 -19.47 -3.15 6.90
N TYR A 14 -18.61 -3.04 7.90
CA TYR A 14 -19.00 -3.08 9.32
C TYR A 14 -18.34 -1.94 10.09
N PHE A 15 -18.80 -1.71 11.31
CA PHE A 15 -18.36 -0.57 12.11
C PHE A 15 -17.82 -1.04 13.46
N ILE A 16 -16.64 -0.55 13.83
CA ILE A 16 -16.04 -0.80 15.16
C ILE A 16 -16.27 0.43 16.04
N PRO A 17 -16.84 0.29 17.25
CA PRO A 17 -17.02 1.39 18.18
C PRO A 17 -15.70 2.09 18.56
N LYS A 18 -15.77 3.41 18.67
CA LYS A 18 -14.72 4.31 19.13
C LYS A 18 -15.25 5.14 20.31
N PRO A 19 -15.43 4.51 21.49
CA PRO A 19 -16.07 5.16 22.63
C PRO A 19 -15.31 6.39 23.14
N HIS A 20 -14.01 6.49 22.85
CA HIS A 20 -13.14 7.60 23.27
C HIS A 20 -13.15 8.80 22.31
N LYS A 21 -13.90 8.79 21.20
CA LYS A 21 -13.99 9.92 20.27
C LYS A 21 -15.39 10.51 20.25
N ALA A 22 -15.54 11.72 20.80
CA ALA A 22 -16.79 12.47 20.68
C ALA A 22 -17.10 12.73 19.19
N ARG A 23 -18.37 12.55 18.79
CA ARG A 23 -18.91 12.77 17.43
C ARG A 23 -18.44 11.82 16.31
N THR A 24 -17.49 10.93 16.56
CA THR A 24 -17.07 9.87 15.60
C THR A 24 -17.09 8.50 16.27
N PRO A 25 -18.29 8.02 16.66
CA PRO A 25 -18.43 6.85 17.53
C PRO A 25 -18.09 5.54 16.83
N LEU A 26 -17.92 5.53 15.51
CA LEU A 26 -17.74 4.33 14.69
C LEU A 26 -16.55 4.50 13.73
N ARG A 27 -15.68 3.48 13.67
CA ARG A 27 -14.69 3.32 12.61
C ARG A 27 -15.28 2.41 11.54
N PRO A 28 -15.52 2.88 10.31
CA PRO A 28 -15.91 2.00 9.21
C PRO A 28 -14.75 1.07 8.86
N ILE A 29 -15.05 -0.21 8.67
CA ILE A 29 -14.12 -1.24 8.20
C ILE A 29 -14.77 -1.97 7.03
N LEU A 30 -14.09 -1.99 5.89
CA LEU A 30 -14.45 -2.84 4.76
C LEU A 30 -13.74 -4.18 4.93
N SER A 31 -14.49 -5.23 5.28
CA SER A 31 -13.97 -6.59 5.30
C SER A 31 -13.93 -7.14 3.88
N SER A 32 -12.77 -7.59 3.44
CA SER A 32 -12.56 -8.07 2.07
C SER A 32 -11.90 -9.46 2.06
N MET A 33 -12.04 -10.22 3.15
CA MET A 33 -11.49 -11.57 3.27
C MET A 33 -12.19 -12.53 2.29
N ASN A 34 -11.40 -13.39 1.64
CA ASN A 34 -11.89 -14.41 0.69
C ASN A 34 -12.70 -13.87 -0.50
N MET A 35 -12.54 -12.59 -0.84
CA MET A 35 -13.19 -12.01 -2.01
C MET A 35 -12.64 -12.60 -3.32
N PRO A 36 -13.49 -12.90 -4.32
CA PRO A 36 -13.04 -13.49 -5.58
C PRO A 36 -12.12 -12.54 -6.36
N THR A 37 -12.33 -11.24 -6.18
CA THR A 37 -11.53 -10.17 -6.75
C THR A 37 -10.09 -10.16 -6.24
N THR A 38 -9.78 -10.69 -5.05
CA THR A 38 -8.39 -10.82 -4.58
C THR A 38 -7.57 -11.72 -5.50
N GLY A 39 -8.17 -12.79 -6.03
CA GLY A 39 -7.51 -13.67 -6.99
C GLY A 39 -7.20 -12.94 -8.29
N ILE A 40 -8.18 -12.18 -8.80
CA ILE A 40 -8.05 -11.37 -10.01
C ILE A 40 -6.99 -10.28 -9.82
N SER A 41 -7.01 -9.55 -8.70
CA SER A 41 -6.02 -8.53 -8.40
C SER A 41 -4.61 -9.10 -8.29
N LYS A 42 -4.43 -10.26 -7.65
CA LYS A 42 -3.13 -10.95 -7.59
C LYS A 42 -2.65 -11.43 -8.96
N PHE A 43 -3.57 -11.90 -9.80
CA PHE A 43 -3.24 -12.30 -11.16
C PHE A 43 -2.81 -11.10 -12.01
N LEU A 44 -3.57 -10.01 -11.94
CA LEU A 44 -3.26 -8.77 -12.64
C LEU A 44 -1.94 -8.18 -12.15
N ASP A 45 -1.71 -8.14 -10.83
CA ASP A 45 -0.44 -7.71 -10.22
C ASP A 45 0.73 -8.48 -10.84
N LYS A 46 0.66 -9.81 -10.91
CA LYS A 46 1.71 -10.62 -11.55
C LYS A 46 1.96 -10.26 -13.02
N LEU A 47 0.91 -9.97 -13.79
CA LEU A 47 1.06 -9.59 -15.19
C LEU A 47 1.73 -8.23 -15.36
N ILE A 48 1.35 -7.25 -14.55
CA ILE A 48 1.86 -5.88 -14.65
C ILE A 48 3.18 -5.68 -13.88
N ARG A 49 3.52 -6.60 -12.96
CA ARG A 49 4.67 -6.48 -12.06
C ARG A 49 5.99 -6.18 -12.79
N PRO A 50 6.34 -6.83 -13.92
CA PRO A 50 7.58 -6.54 -14.61
C PRO A 50 7.64 -5.10 -15.15
N ILE A 51 6.51 -4.57 -15.61
CA ILE A 51 6.40 -3.19 -16.11
C ILE A 51 6.52 -2.22 -14.93
N PHE A 52 5.82 -2.51 -13.83
CA PHE A 52 5.90 -1.75 -12.60
C PHE A 52 7.33 -1.72 -12.05
N ASP A 53 7.99 -2.87 -11.90
CA ASP A 53 9.35 -2.94 -11.36
C ASP A 53 10.37 -2.25 -12.28
N LYS A 54 10.14 -2.22 -13.59
CA LYS A 54 11.01 -1.48 -14.54
C LYS A 54 10.89 0.04 -14.41
N HIS A 55 9.68 0.56 -14.18
CA HIS A 55 9.41 2.01 -14.27
C HIS A 55 9.11 2.67 -12.92
N ALA A 56 8.36 2.00 -12.05
CA ALA A 56 7.99 2.53 -10.75
C ALA A 56 9.14 2.39 -9.73
N ARG A 57 9.99 1.37 -9.85
CA ARG A 57 11.12 1.21 -8.90
C ARG A 57 12.11 2.35 -8.98
N SER A 58 12.37 2.93 -10.16
CA SER A 58 13.26 4.08 -10.28
C SER A 58 12.61 5.38 -9.75
N THR A 59 11.29 5.51 -9.87
CA THR A 59 10.58 6.77 -9.59
C THR A 59 9.92 6.81 -8.21
N THR A 60 9.67 5.66 -7.60
CA THR A 60 8.88 5.53 -6.37
C THR A 60 9.74 4.93 -5.26
N ILE A 61 9.59 5.46 -4.05
CA ILE A 61 10.22 4.92 -2.84
C ILE A 61 9.42 3.68 -2.40
N ILE A 62 10.09 2.54 -2.29
CA ILE A 62 9.45 1.26 -1.96
C ILE A 62 9.34 1.05 -0.44
N GLY A 63 10.16 1.74 0.36
CA GLY A 63 10.14 1.65 1.82
C GLY A 63 11.19 2.52 2.48
N GLY A 64 11.26 2.47 3.82
CA GLY A 64 12.15 3.33 4.62
C GLY A 64 13.64 3.08 4.35
N VAL A 65 14.05 1.82 4.18
CA VAL A 65 15.46 1.50 3.87
C VAL A 65 15.85 2.00 2.48
N ASP A 66 14.99 1.78 1.48
CA ASP A 66 15.18 2.30 0.11
C ASP A 66 15.25 3.84 0.10
N LEU A 67 14.45 4.50 0.93
CA LEU A 67 14.52 5.95 1.12
C LEU A 67 15.88 6.40 1.68
N ILE A 68 16.34 5.78 2.77
CA ILE A 68 17.62 6.14 3.40
C ILE A 68 18.78 5.97 2.41
N HIS A 69 18.85 4.83 1.71
CA HIS A 69 19.89 4.58 0.71
C HIS A 69 19.87 5.62 -0.43
N ARG A 70 18.67 6.03 -0.88
CA ARG A 70 18.55 7.07 -1.90
C ARG A 70 18.94 8.45 -1.39
N LEU A 71 18.62 8.78 -0.14
CA LEU A 71 19.04 10.04 0.49
C LEU A 71 20.55 10.11 0.66
N GLU A 72 21.19 9.00 1.04
CA GLU A 72 22.65 8.89 1.11
C GLU A 72 23.28 9.08 -0.28
N ALA A 73 22.74 8.41 -1.31
CA ALA A 73 23.19 8.58 -2.69
C ALA A 73 22.99 10.03 -3.18
N TYR A 74 21.86 10.64 -2.86
CA TYR A 74 21.55 12.04 -3.20
C TYR A 74 22.53 13.02 -2.55
N THR A 75 22.89 12.77 -1.29
CA THR A 75 23.87 13.55 -0.54
C THR A 75 25.28 13.38 -1.12
N THR A 76 25.68 12.15 -1.40
CA THR A 76 26.99 11.80 -1.99
C THR A 76 27.16 12.39 -3.39
N ASN A 77 26.08 12.47 -4.17
CA ASN A 77 26.08 13.08 -5.51
C ASN A 77 26.08 14.62 -5.48
N GLY A 78 26.26 15.26 -4.32
CA GLY A 78 26.40 16.72 -4.20
C GLY A 78 25.10 17.51 -4.43
N HIS A 79 23.94 16.85 -4.44
CA HIS A 79 22.64 17.52 -4.61
C HIS A 79 22.07 18.07 -3.29
N HIS A 80 22.83 17.96 -2.20
CA HIS A 80 22.44 18.47 -0.89
C HIS A 80 22.48 20.01 -0.87
N ILE A 81 21.34 20.64 -1.16
CA ILE A 81 21.12 22.06 -0.86
C ILE A 81 20.78 22.14 0.63
N PRO A 82 21.55 22.84 1.49
CA PRO A 82 21.42 22.77 2.95
C PRO A 82 20.10 23.28 3.57
N ASN A 83 19.05 23.54 2.79
CA ASN A 83 17.94 24.37 3.27
C ASN A 83 16.56 24.12 2.63
N LYS A 84 16.22 22.87 2.29
CA LYS A 84 14.81 22.51 2.07
C LYS A 84 14.43 21.39 3.03
N LEU A 85 13.76 21.79 4.10
CA LEU A 85 12.96 20.89 4.93
C LEU A 85 12.09 20.04 4.00
N ILE A 86 12.23 18.72 4.12
CA ILE A 86 11.29 17.77 3.55
C ILE A 86 10.04 17.87 4.42
N CYS A 87 9.17 18.81 4.06
CA CYS A 87 7.80 18.93 4.57
C CYS A 87 6.85 18.22 3.62
#